data_AF-A0A822EYI1-F1
#
_entry.id   AF-A0A822EYI1-F1
#
_cell.length_a   1.000
_cell.length_b   1.000
_cell.length_c   1.000
_cell.angle_alpha   90.00
_cell.angle_beta   90.00
_cell.angle_gamma   90.00
#
_symmetry.space_group_name_H-M   'P 1'
#
loop_
_entity.id
_entity.type
_entity.pdbx_description
1 polymer ?
#
loop_
_entity_poly.entity_id
_entity_poly.type
_entity_poly.pdbx_seq_one_letter_code
_entity_poly.pdbx_strand_id
1 'polypeptide(L)'
;MIVQCWCDVQVSIDRIKGEYSISVGNNIWLRSSSTALYVDDRWYSSNDSSLLLIDTLVFQGDDPDFGNWNETQLIYKLNHGGIVTNVSAHIRQWNSISSITFRLNIGTKDLTNNINLNMDQVRTVFPSFKIEQIDTNDYRGYFTFE
;
A
#
# COMPACT_ATOMS: atom_id res chain seq x y z
N MET A 1 23.51 9.38 30.83
CA MET A 1 22.66 8.22 30.47
C MET A 1 21.62 8.72 29.49
N ILE A 2 21.83 8.51 28.19
CA ILE A 2 20.85 8.90 27.17
C ILE A 2 19.95 7.68 26.97
N VAL A 3 18.72 7.77 27.45
CA VAL A 3 17.69 6.75 27.18
C VAL A 3 17.23 6.98 25.76
N GLN A 4 17.90 6.34 24.81
CA GLN A 4 17.46 6.34 23.42
C GLN A 4 16.33 5.32 23.32
N CYS A 5 15.10 5.78 23.52
CA CYS A 5 13.92 5.00 23.19
C CYS A 5 13.77 5.04 21.66
N TRP A 6 14.50 4.18 20.95
CA TRP A 6 14.25 3.98 19.51
C TRP A 6 12.92 3.25 19.41
N CYS A 7 11.87 3.98 19.04
CA CYS A 7 10.70 3.33 18.49
C CYS A 7 11.08 2.84 17.10
N ASP A 8 11.53 1.59 17.02
CA ASP A 8 11.76 0.93 15.73
C ASP A 8 10.40 0.69 15.08
N VAL A 9 10.10 1.50 14.07
CA VAL A 9 8.93 1.31 13.21
C VAL A 9 9.24 0.15 12.27
N GLN A 10 8.44 -0.90 12.31
CA GLN A 10 8.62 -2.12 11.53
C GLN A 10 7.46 -2.33 10.55
N VAL A 11 7.77 -2.72 9.32
CA VAL A 11 6.79 -3.09 8.29
C VAL A 11 6.90 -4.59 8.05
N SER A 12 5.78 -5.31 8.17
CA SER A 12 5.68 -6.73 7.85
C SER A 12 4.67 -6.92 6.71
N ILE A 13 5.01 -7.79 5.75
CA ILE A 13 4.24 -8.00 4.51
C ILE A 13 3.70 -9.43 4.46
N ASP A 14 2.41 -9.58 4.15
CA ASP A 14 1.82 -10.80 3.60
C ASP A 14 2.30 -10.96 2.15
N ARG A 15 3.25 -11.87 1.93
CA ARG A 15 3.87 -12.12 0.61
C ARG A 15 2.93 -12.77 -0.40
N ILE A 16 1.71 -13.13 -0.02
CA ILE A 16 0.69 -13.68 -0.94
C ILE A 16 -0.24 -12.56 -1.39
N LYS A 17 -0.76 -11.76 -0.45
CA LYS A 17 -1.79 -10.75 -0.75
C LYS A 17 -1.26 -9.32 -0.89
N GLY A 18 -0.03 -9.07 -0.47
CA GLY A 18 0.56 -7.74 -0.40
C GLY A 18 -0.11 -6.84 0.65
N GLU A 19 -0.88 -7.43 1.58
CA GLU A 19 -1.30 -6.71 2.78
C GLU A 19 -0.09 -6.52 3.69
N TYR A 20 -0.06 -5.45 4.47
CA TYR A 20 1.05 -5.12 5.34
C TYR A 20 0.59 -4.65 6.71
N SER A 21 1.48 -4.73 7.69
CA SER A 21 1.25 -4.15 9.01
C SER A 21 2.42 -3.26 9.39
N ILE A 22 2.11 -2.19 10.09
CA ILE A 22 3.08 -1.29 10.70
C ILE A 22 3.04 -1.51 12.20
N SER A 23 4.18 -1.82 12.78
CA SER A 23 4.37 -2.00 14.21
C SER A 23 5.32 -0.96 14.75
N VAL A 24 5.12 -0.57 16.00
CA VAL A 24 6.03 0.30 16.76
C VAL A 24 6.41 -0.45 18.04
N GLY A 25 7.68 -0.86 18.12
CA GLY A 25 8.08 -1.88 19.08
C GLY A 25 7.32 -3.19 18.82
N ASN A 26 6.71 -3.77 19.86
CA ASN A 26 5.98 -5.04 19.75
C ASN A 26 4.47 -4.87 19.48
N ASN A 27 3.99 -3.65 19.25
CA ASN A 27 2.57 -3.37 19.07
C ASN A 27 2.26 -3.04 17.61
N ILE A 28 1.25 -3.71 17.05
CA ILE A 28 0.73 -3.37 15.73
C ILE A 28 -0.07 -2.08 15.85
N TRP A 29 0.27 -1.08 15.03
CA TRP A 29 -0.40 0.21 14.98
C TRP A 29 -1.38 0.29 13.83
N LEU A 30 -0.99 -0.21 12.66
CA LEU A 30 -1.81 -0.16 11.46
C LEU A 30 -1.76 -1.49 10.74
N ARG A 31 -2.92 -1.95 10.27
CA ARG A 31 -3.05 -3.07 9.32
C ARG A 31 -3.57 -2.51 8.02
N SER A 32 -2.93 -2.86 6.93
CA SER A 32 -3.39 -2.42 5.62
C SER A 32 -4.70 -3.09 5.26
N SER A 33 -5.48 -2.41 4.43
CA SER A 33 -6.45 -3.10 3.57
C SER A 33 -5.75 -3.59 2.30
N SER A 34 -6.50 -4.33 1.49
CA SER A 34 -6.02 -4.83 0.20
C SER A 34 -5.79 -3.67 -0.77
N THR A 35 -4.74 -3.77 -1.59
CA THR A 35 -4.46 -2.79 -2.64
C THR A 35 -5.51 -2.93 -3.74
N ALA A 36 -6.05 -1.82 -4.24
CA ALA A 36 -6.99 -1.83 -5.36
C ALA A 36 -6.79 -0.65 -6.31
N LEU A 37 -7.21 -0.83 -7.56
CA LEU A 37 -7.10 0.10 -8.68
C LEU A 37 -8.39 0.09 -9.49
N TYR A 38 -8.90 1.25 -9.89
CA TYR A 38 -10.04 1.36 -10.79
C TYR A 38 -9.58 1.72 -12.20
N VAL A 39 -9.74 0.77 -13.13
CA VAL A 39 -9.27 0.82 -14.53
C VAL A 39 -10.27 0.07 -15.40
N ASP A 40 -10.43 0.44 -16.67
CA ASP A 40 -11.38 -0.21 -17.59
C ASP A 40 -12.80 -0.30 -17.00
N ASP A 41 -13.22 0.75 -16.29
CA ASP A 41 -14.54 0.86 -15.66
C ASP A 41 -14.83 -0.21 -14.57
N ARG A 42 -13.79 -0.86 -14.03
CA ARG A 42 -13.91 -1.85 -12.95
C ARG A 42 -12.80 -1.76 -11.90
N TRP A 43 -13.08 -2.30 -10.72
CA TRP A 43 -12.07 -2.47 -9.68
C TRP A 43 -11.23 -3.73 -9.91
N TYR A 44 -9.92 -3.58 -9.75
CA TYR A 44 -8.95 -4.66 -9.63
C TYR A 44 -8.38 -4.64 -8.22
N SER A 45 -8.30 -5.78 -7.55
CA SER A 45 -7.89 -5.88 -6.15
C SER A 45 -6.92 -7.03 -5.88
N SER A 46 -6.05 -6.85 -4.90
CA SER A 46 -5.23 -7.95 -4.39
C SER A 46 -6.04 -8.97 -3.57
N ASN A 47 -7.26 -8.62 -3.13
CA ASN A 47 -8.14 -9.53 -2.40
C ASN A 47 -8.81 -10.58 -3.30
N ASP A 48 -9.21 -10.20 -4.52
CA ASP A 48 -9.87 -11.08 -5.49
C ASP A 48 -8.90 -11.64 -6.55
N SER A 49 -7.61 -11.37 -6.40
CA SER A 49 -6.52 -11.79 -7.29
C SER A 49 -6.56 -11.21 -8.71
N SER A 50 -7.44 -10.25 -8.99
CA SER A 50 -7.42 -9.52 -10.26
C SER A 50 -6.25 -8.54 -10.37
N LEU A 51 -5.70 -8.12 -9.23
CA LEU A 51 -4.40 -7.44 -9.09
C LEU A 51 -3.44 -8.35 -8.30
N LEU A 52 -2.78 -9.27 -9.00
CA LEU A 52 -1.98 -10.34 -8.38
C LEU A 52 -0.62 -9.82 -7.91
N LEU A 53 -0.26 -10.01 -6.64
CA LEU A 53 1.12 -9.81 -6.19
C LEU A 53 2.01 -10.88 -6.82
N ILE A 54 3.01 -10.45 -7.60
CA ILE A 54 3.92 -11.36 -8.31
C ILE A 54 5.34 -11.33 -7.76
N ASP A 55 5.73 -10.26 -7.04
CA ASP A 55 7.05 -10.18 -6.44
C ASP A 55 7.08 -9.19 -5.26
N THR A 56 8.08 -9.35 -4.39
CA THR A 56 8.39 -8.43 -3.30
C THR A 56 9.89 -8.21 -3.24
N LEU A 57 10.32 -6.97 -3.48
CA LEU A 57 11.72 -6.58 -3.46
C LEU A 57 12.01 -5.73 -2.23
N VAL A 58 13.25 -5.78 -1.75
CA VAL A 58 13.73 -4.95 -0.65
C VAL A 58 14.94 -4.16 -1.11
N PHE A 59 14.92 -2.86 -0.85
CA PHE A 59 16.00 -1.93 -1.12
C PHE A 59 16.40 -1.22 0.15
N GLN A 60 17.63 -0.72 0.15
CA GLN A 60 18.14 0.15 1.20
C GLN A 60 18.90 1.29 0.53
N GLY A 61 18.97 2.43 1.21
CA GLY A 61 19.74 3.56 0.74
C GLY A 61 19.90 4.63 1.81
N ASP A 62 20.51 5.72 1.41
CA ASP A 62 20.75 6.88 2.25
C ASP A 62 20.35 8.13 1.47
N ASP A 63 19.63 9.03 2.14
CA ASP A 63 19.24 10.32 1.61
C ASP A 63 19.97 11.42 2.40
N PRO A 64 20.62 12.39 1.75
CA PRO A 64 21.38 13.43 2.46
C PRO A 64 20.56 14.23 3.48
N ASP A 65 19.26 14.41 3.23
CA ASP A 65 18.39 15.24 4.05
C ASP A 65 17.58 14.41 5.08
N PHE A 66 17.27 13.15 4.74
CA PHE A 66 16.38 12.29 5.56
C PHE A 66 17.06 11.05 6.15
N GLY A 67 18.32 10.80 5.78
CA GLY A 67 19.17 9.70 6.26
C GLY A 67 18.83 8.34 5.67
N ASN A 68 19.28 7.29 6.37
CA ASN A 68 19.13 5.91 5.92
C ASN A 68 17.67 5.46 5.87
N TRP A 69 17.32 4.71 4.82
CA TRP A 69 16.01 4.15 4.62
C TRP A 69 16.06 2.70 4.14
N ASN A 70 15.01 1.95 4.47
CA ASN A 70 14.71 0.63 3.94
C ASN A 70 13.39 0.71 3.18
N GLU A 71 13.31 0.17 1.98
CA GLU A 71 12.09 0.18 1.17
C GLU A 71 11.68 -1.24 0.81
N THR A 72 10.42 -1.56 1.07
CA THR A 72 9.78 -2.76 0.51
C THR A 72 8.94 -2.36 -0.68
N GLN A 73 9.21 -2.98 -1.83
CA GLN A 73 8.45 -2.80 -3.06
C GLN A 73 7.59 -4.04 -3.31
N LEU A 74 6.29 -3.83 -3.46
CA LEU A 74 5.30 -4.84 -3.83
C LEU A 74 5.00 -4.68 -5.31
N ILE A 75 5.25 -5.72 -6.10
CA ILE A 75 5.03 -5.69 -7.55
C ILE A 75 3.78 -6.50 -7.86
N TYR A 76 2.76 -5.81 -8.34
CA TYR A 76 1.50 -6.40 -8.76
C TYR A 76 1.41 -6.49 -10.28
N LYS A 77 0.86 -7.58 -10.76
CA LYS A 77 0.48 -7.79 -12.15
C LYS A 77 -0.98 -7.39 -12.34
N LEU A 78 -1.22 -6.41 -13.20
CA LEU A 78 -2.53 -6.01 -13.67
C LEU A 78 -2.73 -6.52 -15.10
N ASN A 79 -3.78 -7.32 -15.33
CA ASN A 79 -4.19 -7.76 -16.66
C ASN A 79 -5.52 -7.10 -17.03
N HIS A 80 -5.46 -6.16 -17.98
CA HIS A 80 -6.55 -5.24 -18.28
C HIS A 80 -6.67 -5.12 -19.82
N GLY A 81 -7.84 -5.39 -20.40
CA GLY A 81 -8.02 -5.42 -21.86
C GLY A 81 -7.04 -6.32 -22.65
N GLY A 82 -6.51 -7.40 -22.05
CA GLY A 82 -5.49 -8.27 -22.66
C GLY A 82 -4.07 -7.70 -22.60
N ILE A 83 -3.88 -6.53 -22.00
CA ILE A 83 -2.60 -5.90 -21.74
C ILE A 83 -2.16 -6.23 -20.32
N VAL A 84 -0.91 -6.68 -20.19
CA VAL A 84 -0.27 -6.86 -18.88
C VAL A 84 0.58 -5.64 -18.57
N THR A 85 0.36 -5.05 -17.39
CA THR A 85 1.19 -3.98 -16.83
C THR A 85 1.56 -4.31 -15.39
N ASN A 86 2.71 -3.79 -14.95
CA ASN A 86 3.16 -3.93 -13.58
C ASN A 86 2.82 -2.64 -12.82
N VAL A 87 2.21 -2.84 -11.66
CA VAL A 87 1.94 -1.78 -10.68
C VAL A 87 2.88 -2.02 -9.51
N SER A 88 3.61 -0.98 -9.09
CA SER A 88 4.54 -1.08 -7.98
C SER A 88 4.10 -0.21 -6.82
N ALA A 89 3.89 -0.83 -5.66
CA ALA A 89 3.65 -0.13 -4.41
C ALA A 89 4.95 -0.13 -3.60
N HIS A 90 5.33 1.03 -3.07
CA HIS A 90 6.57 1.24 -2.33
C HIS A 90 6.22 1.65 -0.91
N ILE A 91 6.80 0.96 0.07
CA ILE A 91 6.68 1.25 1.49
C ILE A 91 8.09 1.49 2.01
N ARG A 92 8.44 2.75 2.25
CA ARG A 92 9.78 3.15 2.69
C ARG A 92 9.76 3.57 4.15
N GLN A 93 10.62 2.95 4.94
CA GLN A 93 10.86 3.21 6.35
C GLN A 93 12.12 4.08 6.48
N TRP A 94 12.00 5.20 7.18
CA TRP A 94 13.08 6.13 7.44
C TRP A 94 13.60 5.95 8.85
N ASN A 95 14.84 5.46 8.98
CA ASN A 95 15.39 5.09 10.28
C ASN A 95 15.76 6.33 11.11
N SER A 96 16.21 7.40 10.47
CA SER A 96 16.70 8.62 11.15
C SER A 96 15.60 9.55 11.65
N ILE A 97 14.40 9.50 11.05
CA ILE A 97 13.29 10.42 11.35
C ILE A 97 12.01 9.69 11.81
N SER A 98 12.09 8.39 12.11
CA SER A 98 10.97 7.54 12.55
C SER A 98 9.69 7.74 11.71
N SER A 99 9.83 7.67 10.38
CA SER A 99 8.76 7.95 9.43
C SER A 99 8.56 6.81 8.43
N ILE A 100 7.37 6.72 7.85
CA ILE A 100 7.08 5.85 6.71
C ILE A 100 6.49 6.70 5.57
N THR A 101 6.98 6.47 4.35
CA THR A 101 6.42 7.05 3.14
C THR A 101 5.89 5.96 2.22
N PHE A 102 4.75 6.23 1.59
CA PHE A 102 4.09 5.34 0.64
C PHE A 102 4.11 5.96 -0.75
N ARG A 103 4.31 5.14 -1.77
CA ARG A 103 4.20 5.55 -3.17
C ARG A 103 3.58 4.44 -4.00
N LEU A 104 2.70 4.80 -4.91
CA LEU A 104 2.19 3.89 -5.93
C LEU A 104 2.66 4.36 -7.31
N ASN A 105 3.19 3.43 -8.09
CA ASN A 105 3.50 3.63 -9.50
C ASN A 105 2.64 2.68 -10.33
N ILE A 106 1.78 3.24 -11.17
CA ILE A 106 0.83 2.49 -12.00
C ILE A 106 1.42 2.05 -13.36
N GLY A 107 2.71 2.30 -13.57
CA GLY A 107 3.41 2.02 -14.82
C GLY A 107 3.35 3.19 -15.80
N THR A 108 3.83 2.95 -17.02
CA THR A 108 3.95 3.96 -18.08
C THR A 108 2.82 3.92 -19.11
N LYS A 109 1.89 2.97 -18.99
CA LYS A 109 0.74 2.87 -19.88
C LYS A 109 -0.42 3.68 -19.31
N ASP A 110 -1.08 4.42 -20.19
CA ASP A 110 -2.29 5.16 -19.85
C ASP A 110 -3.37 4.17 -19.41
N LEU A 111 -3.78 4.28 -18.15
CA LEU A 111 -4.92 3.56 -17.61
C LEU A 111 -6.15 4.42 -17.84
N THR A 112 -7.01 4.01 -18.77
CA THR A 112 -8.19 4.77 -19.19
C THR A 112 -9.47 4.19 -18.59
N ASN A 113 -10.51 5.02 -18.51
CA ASN A 113 -11.88 4.64 -18.17
C ASN A 113 -12.79 5.22 -19.25
N ASN A 114 -13.83 4.49 -19.67
CA ASN A 114 -14.78 4.97 -20.68
C ASN A 114 -15.98 5.67 -20.03
N ILE A 115 -16.25 5.36 -18.76
CA ILE A 115 -17.16 6.13 -17.93
C ILE A 115 -16.42 7.41 -17.54
N ASN A 116 -17.03 8.56 -17.85
CA ASN A 116 -16.60 9.83 -17.28
C ASN A 116 -16.72 9.73 -15.77
N LEU A 117 -15.61 9.38 -15.12
CA LEU A 117 -15.46 9.64 -13.72
C LEU A 117 -15.52 11.16 -13.56
N ASN A 118 -16.16 11.64 -12.49
CA ASN A 118 -16.31 13.07 -12.23
C ASN A 118 -14.96 13.82 -12.07
N MET A 119 -13.83 13.10 -12.22
CA MET A 119 -12.44 13.54 -12.23
C MET A 119 -11.68 12.63 -13.21
N ASP A 120 -10.85 13.17 -14.10
CA ASP A 120 -10.01 12.46 -15.10
C ASP A 120 -8.90 11.60 -14.46
N GLN A 121 -9.24 10.71 -13.52
CA GLN A 121 -8.27 10.14 -12.58
C GLN A 121 -8.40 8.63 -12.39
N VAL A 122 -7.25 7.97 -12.29
CA VAL A 122 -7.10 6.61 -11.76
C VAL A 122 -7.45 6.64 -10.27
N ARG A 123 -8.42 5.82 -9.84
CA ARG A 123 -8.72 5.65 -8.41
C ARG A 123 -7.87 4.52 -7.85
N THR A 124 -7.25 4.76 -6.70
CA THR A 124 -6.37 3.79 -6.05
C THR A 124 -6.78 3.65 -4.59
N VAL A 125 -6.59 2.45 -4.05
CA VAL A 125 -6.79 2.13 -2.63
C VAL A 125 -5.42 1.74 -2.07
N PHE A 126 -4.46 2.67 -2.14
CA PHE A 126 -3.13 2.53 -1.56
C PHE A 126 -2.48 3.91 -1.30
N PRO A 127 -1.84 4.13 -0.14
CA PRO A 127 -1.92 3.27 1.04
C PRO A 127 -3.35 3.26 1.60
N SER A 128 -3.73 2.16 2.26
CA SER A 128 -5.07 1.99 2.80
C SER A 128 -5.01 1.12 4.05
N PHE A 129 -5.84 1.42 5.05
CA PHE A 129 -5.77 0.79 6.36
C PHE A 129 -7.14 0.33 6.83
N LYS A 130 -7.19 -0.84 7.44
CA LYS A 130 -8.39 -1.34 8.12
C LYS A 130 -8.63 -0.48 9.35
N ILE A 131 -9.87 -0.04 9.53
CA ILE A 131 -10.31 0.52 10.80
C ILE A 131 -10.55 -0.68 11.73
N GLU A 132 -9.73 -0.84 12.76
CA GLU A 132 -9.92 -1.92 13.72
C GLU A 132 -11.16 -1.62 14.56
N GLN A 133 -12.06 -2.60 14.61
CA GLN A 133 -13.27 -2.52 15.41
C GLN A 133 -12.89 -2.49 16.89
N ILE A 134 -13.21 -1.40 17.61
CA ILE A 134 -12.85 -1.24 19.03
C ILE A 134 -13.79 -2.00 19.97
N ASP A 135 -15.03 -2.25 19.54
CA ASP A 135 -16.03 -3.06 20.25
C ASP A 135 -17.11 -3.56 19.28
N THR A 136 -17.99 -4.45 19.74
CA THR A 136 -19.02 -5.09 18.91
C THR A 136 -20.03 -4.14 18.26
N ASN A 137 -20.08 -2.87 18.69
CA ASN A 137 -20.97 -1.83 18.18
C ASN A 137 -20.23 -0.77 17.35
N ASP A 138 -18.91 -0.91 17.14
CA ASP A 138 -18.17 -0.01 16.26
C ASP A 138 -18.38 -0.40 14.79
N TYR A 139 -19.22 0.38 14.09
CA TYR A 139 -19.56 0.19 12.67
C TYR A 139 -18.69 1.01 11.70
N ARG A 140 -17.64 1.68 12.19
CA ARG A 140 -16.71 2.43 11.33
C ARG A 140 -15.89 1.42 10.52
N GLY A 141 -15.89 1.54 9.19
CA GLY A 141 -15.11 0.65 8.29
C GLY A 141 -15.91 -0.02 7.18
N TYR A 142 -17.25 0.09 7.19
CA TYR A 142 -18.09 -0.26 6.05
C TYR A 142 -18.34 1.00 5.23
N PHE A 143 -17.78 1.06 4.02
CA PHE A 143 -18.33 1.94 2.99
C PHE A 143 -19.61 1.27 2.50
N THR A 144 -20.76 1.70 3.01
CA THR A 144 -22.04 1.38 2.35
C THR A 144 -22.11 2.26 1.11
N PHE A 145 -21.96 1.65 -0.07
CA PHE A 145 -22.37 2.31 -1.29
C PHE A 145 -23.90 2.36 -1.27
N GLU A 146 -24.46 3.54 -1.04
CA GLU A 146 -25.87 3.82 -1.35
C GLU A 146 -26.11 3.77 -2.87
#